data_AF-A0A9E4PIH9-F1
#
_entry.id   AF-A0A9E4PIH9-F1
#
_cell.length_a   1.000
_cell.length_b   1.000
_cell.length_c   1.000
_cell.angle_alpha   90.00
_cell.angle_beta   90.00
_cell.angle_gamma   90.00
#
_symmetry.space_group_name_H-M   'P 1'
#
loop_
_entity.id
_entity.type
_entity.pdbx_description
1 polymer ?
#
loop_
_entity_poly.entity_id
_entity_poly.type
_entity_poly.pdbx_seq_one_letter_code
_entity_poly.pdbx_strand_id
1 'polypeptide(L)'
;MTAELTEQDTLAAARTLVDAAQGAVATAIKAAAELTDGGKAIDDHQVHAERVAQLATFTRAAEELVAYCERQAGSGGDAVAEAQALAFAAEVVHKLRADNEAAPELMSLGTSVDEPALLELMRLGLSDAHVTALGVRVLEARGAHATVLEDQIAAMTRDQFRTFARTEIAPIAQDMHREDHLVPEELIGKMADLGLFGSSIPEEFGGTDMGLLTMVVLTEELSAASLVAGSLITRSEILTRALAQGGTDEQRQAWLPRIATGELIVGICVTEPDTGSDVASVQCKATRGELDGDQGWLIDGAKAWATFAGRANILALLARTDPDEPGARGLSLFIVPKDPHTGHSFVQEQAGGGTITGNA
;
A
#
# COMPACT_ATOMS: atom_id res chain seq x y z
N MET A 1 9.22 42.66 -5.29
CA MET A 1 9.32 42.34 -6.72
C MET A 1 10.17 41.08 -6.79
N THR A 2 9.56 39.93 -6.49
CA THR A 2 10.22 38.63 -6.60
C THR A 2 10.29 38.30 -8.08
N ALA A 3 11.50 38.11 -8.62
CA ALA A 3 11.65 37.59 -9.97
C ALA A 3 10.93 36.23 -10.03
N GLU A 4 10.09 36.03 -11.05
CA GLU A 4 9.55 34.70 -11.33
C GLU A 4 10.74 33.79 -11.65
N LEU A 5 10.89 32.71 -10.88
CA LEU A 5 11.88 31.68 -11.17
C LEU A 5 11.52 31.03 -12.50
N THR A 6 12.53 30.70 -13.31
CA THR A 6 12.31 29.79 -14.43
C THR A 6 12.07 28.37 -13.91
N GLU A 7 11.51 27.51 -14.74
CA GLU A 7 11.33 26.07 -14.45
C GLU A 7 12.68 25.40 -14.10
N GLN A 8 13.73 25.74 -14.86
CA GLN A 8 15.10 25.26 -14.61
C GLN A 8 15.64 25.73 -13.25
N ASP A 9 15.35 26.96 -12.84
CA ASP A 9 15.76 27.48 -11.52
C ASP A 9 14.97 26.82 -10.38
N THR A 10 13.71 26.46 -10.63
CA THR A 10 12.83 25.78 -9.67
C THR A 10 13.35 24.38 -9.35
N LEU A 11 13.69 23.60 -10.38
CA LEU A 11 14.20 22.24 -10.20
C LEU A 11 15.58 22.23 -9.53
N ALA A 12 16.47 23.15 -9.89
CA ALA A 12 17.78 23.29 -9.24
C ALA A 12 17.66 23.68 -7.75
N ALA A 13 16.72 24.55 -7.42
CA ALA A 13 16.41 24.91 -6.04
C ALA A 13 15.88 23.69 -5.25
N ALA A 14 14.96 22.92 -5.83
CA ALA A 14 14.43 21.69 -5.22
C ALA A 14 15.53 20.65 -4.96
N ARG A 15 16.42 20.42 -5.94
CA ARG A 15 17.59 19.54 -5.80
C ARG A 15 18.49 19.97 -4.65
N THR A 16 18.80 21.26 -4.55
CA THR A 16 19.63 21.80 -3.46
C THR A 16 19.01 21.55 -2.09
N LEU A 17 17.69 21.74 -1.95
CA LEU A 17 16.96 21.46 -0.71
C LEU A 17 16.96 19.97 -0.35
N VAL A 18 16.74 19.09 -1.35
CA VAL A 18 16.77 17.63 -1.16
C VAL A 18 18.16 17.14 -0.74
N ASP A 19 19.23 17.59 -1.40
CA ASP A 19 20.59 17.14 -1.08
C ASP A 19 20.97 17.53 0.36
N ALA A 20 20.58 18.74 0.80
CA ALA A 20 20.74 19.17 2.18
C ALA A 20 19.92 18.31 3.16
N ALA A 21 18.66 18.01 2.82
CA ALA A 21 17.80 17.14 3.62
C ALA A 21 18.37 15.72 3.73
N GLN A 22 18.91 15.14 2.66
CA GLN A 22 19.55 13.83 2.66
C GLN A 22 20.75 13.77 3.60
N GLY A 23 21.64 14.78 3.53
CA GLY A 23 22.80 14.85 4.42
C GLY A 23 22.41 14.99 5.91
N ALA A 24 21.38 15.82 6.19
CA ALA A 24 20.88 15.99 7.54
C ALA A 24 20.17 14.73 8.06
N VAL A 25 19.29 14.11 7.27
CA VAL A 25 18.61 12.85 7.65
C VAL A 25 19.60 11.72 7.87
N ALA A 26 20.63 11.57 7.02
CA ALA A 26 21.66 10.56 7.23
C ALA A 26 22.37 10.74 8.59
N THR A 27 22.59 11.98 9.00
CA THR A 27 23.14 12.31 10.32
C THR A 27 22.16 11.94 11.44
N ALA A 28 20.88 12.29 11.31
CA ALA A 28 19.84 11.96 12.29
C ALA A 28 19.63 10.45 12.44
N ILE A 29 19.64 9.70 11.33
CA ILE A 29 19.54 8.22 11.33
C ILE A 29 20.72 7.63 12.10
N LYS A 30 21.94 8.11 11.86
CA LYS A 30 23.12 7.64 12.60
C LYS A 30 23.00 7.91 14.09
N ALA A 31 22.59 9.13 14.47
CA ALA A 31 22.39 9.50 15.88
C ALA A 31 21.29 8.64 16.55
N ALA A 32 20.17 8.41 15.86
CA ALA A 32 19.09 7.55 16.35
C ALA A 32 19.54 6.08 16.48
N ALA A 33 20.34 5.57 15.55
CA ALA A 33 20.90 4.22 15.62
C ALA A 33 21.85 4.06 16.81
N GLU A 34 22.70 5.06 17.09
CA GLU A 34 23.56 5.07 18.28
C GLU A 34 22.74 5.15 19.57
N LEU A 35 21.76 6.05 19.63
CA LEU A 35 20.86 6.23 20.77
C LEU A 35 20.09 4.94 21.12
N THR A 36 19.69 4.18 20.10
CA THR A 36 18.86 2.98 20.27
C THR A 36 19.65 1.68 20.33
N ASP A 37 20.98 1.70 20.41
CA ASP A 37 21.86 0.51 20.30
C ASP A 37 21.52 -0.36 19.08
N GLY A 38 21.42 0.29 17.91
CA GLY A 38 21.04 -0.35 16.66
C GLY A 38 19.59 -0.85 16.65
N GLY A 39 18.69 -0.17 17.35
CA GLY A 39 17.26 -0.49 17.43
C GLY A 39 16.84 -1.40 18.59
N LYS A 40 17.77 -1.90 19.41
CA LYS A 40 17.43 -2.74 20.57
C LYS A 40 16.69 -1.98 21.67
N ALA A 41 16.94 -0.69 21.81
CA ALA A 41 16.27 0.20 22.76
C ALA A 41 15.29 1.16 22.05
N ILE A 42 14.73 0.75 20.90
CA ILE A 42 13.84 1.62 20.11
C ILE A 42 12.58 2.02 20.88
N ASP A 43 12.06 1.15 21.74
CA ASP A 43 10.86 1.42 22.55
C ASP A 43 11.09 2.55 23.57
N ASP A 44 12.30 2.68 24.12
CA ASP A 44 12.67 3.76 25.05
C ASP A 44 12.75 5.14 24.35
N HIS A 45 12.86 5.14 23.01
CA HIS A 45 13.05 6.33 22.19
C HIS A 45 12.04 6.44 21.04
N GLN A 46 10.89 5.77 21.15
CA GLN A 46 9.95 5.57 20.05
C GLN A 46 9.51 6.88 19.38
N VAL A 47 9.23 7.93 20.15
CA VAL A 47 8.83 9.25 19.62
C VAL A 47 9.93 9.86 18.74
N HIS A 48 11.19 9.73 19.15
CA HIS A 48 12.30 10.26 18.35
C HIS A 48 12.59 9.37 17.13
N ALA A 49 12.57 8.05 17.30
CA ALA A 49 12.74 7.11 16.20
C ALA A 49 11.67 7.29 15.11
N GLU A 50 10.42 7.53 15.50
CA GLU A 50 9.31 7.82 14.57
C GLU A 50 9.51 9.13 13.80
N ARG A 51 9.96 10.21 14.47
CA ARG A 51 10.33 11.46 13.79
C ARG A 51 11.42 11.25 12.74
N VAL A 52 12.49 10.53 13.09
CA VAL A 52 13.59 10.24 12.15
C VAL A 52 13.09 9.38 10.99
N ALA A 53 12.26 8.38 11.24
CA ALA A 53 11.66 7.54 10.20
C ALA A 53 10.75 8.34 9.24
N GLN A 54 9.94 9.25 9.76
CA GLN A 54 9.12 10.15 8.93
C GLN A 54 9.98 11.09 8.09
N LEU A 55 11.00 11.72 8.68
CA LEU A 55 11.92 12.59 7.96
C LEU A 55 12.65 11.84 6.84
N ALA A 56 13.08 10.61 7.09
CA ALA A 56 13.69 9.75 6.08
C ALA A 56 12.71 9.43 4.95
N THR A 57 11.46 9.11 5.29
CA THR A 57 10.40 8.83 4.32
C THR A 57 10.12 10.04 3.43
N PHE A 58 9.91 11.22 4.01
CA PHE A 58 9.63 12.43 3.24
C PHE A 58 10.84 12.89 2.41
N THR A 59 12.04 12.77 2.94
CA THR A 59 13.27 13.08 2.19
C THR A 59 13.42 12.16 0.98
N ARG A 60 13.15 10.86 1.14
CA ARG A 60 13.16 9.93 0.00
C ARG A 60 12.06 10.26 -1.01
N ALA A 61 10.86 10.59 -0.56
CA ALA A 61 9.77 10.99 -1.45
C ALA A 61 10.11 12.27 -2.24
N ALA A 62 10.74 13.26 -1.60
CA ALA A 62 11.17 14.49 -2.26
C ALA A 62 12.30 14.21 -3.27
N GLU A 63 13.25 13.33 -2.94
CA GLU A 63 14.28 12.86 -3.87
C GLU A 63 13.67 12.21 -5.12
N GLU A 64 12.71 11.30 -4.96
CA GLU A 64 12.05 10.63 -6.09
C GLU A 64 11.26 11.61 -6.95
N LEU A 65 10.59 12.59 -6.36
CA LEU A 65 9.85 13.62 -7.08
C LEU A 65 10.78 14.54 -7.89
N VAL A 66 11.91 14.98 -7.30
CA VAL A 66 12.93 15.74 -8.03
C VAL A 66 13.54 14.89 -9.15
N ALA A 67 13.88 13.62 -8.88
CA ALA A 67 14.43 12.71 -9.88
C ALA A 67 13.45 12.46 -11.03
N TYR A 68 12.15 12.36 -10.76
CA TYR A 68 11.12 12.31 -11.79
C TYR A 68 11.16 13.56 -12.69
N CYS A 69 11.16 14.75 -12.08
CA CYS A 69 11.22 16.01 -12.83
C CYS A 69 12.49 16.11 -13.69
N GLU A 70 13.65 15.70 -13.17
CA GLU A 70 14.92 15.64 -13.91
C GLU A 70 14.85 14.72 -15.13
N ARG A 71 14.17 13.58 -15.03
CA ARG A 71 13.94 12.70 -16.19
C ARG A 71 13.01 13.33 -17.22
N GLN A 72 12.01 14.10 -16.79
CA GLN A 72 11.04 14.74 -17.69
C GLN A 72 11.54 16.05 -18.33
N ALA A 73 12.58 16.68 -17.79
CA ALA A 73 13.13 17.94 -18.32
C ALA A 73 13.52 17.87 -19.81
N GLY A 74 13.88 16.69 -20.33
CA GLY A 74 14.20 16.47 -21.75
C GLY A 74 12.99 16.22 -22.66
N SER A 75 11.79 16.04 -22.11
CA SER A 75 10.60 15.54 -22.81
C SER A 75 9.40 16.51 -22.79
N GLY A 76 9.66 17.79 -22.52
CA GLY A 76 8.63 18.82 -22.38
C GLY A 76 8.30 19.22 -20.94
N GLY A 77 8.95 18.59 -19.95
CA GLY A 77 8.80 18.92 -18.53
C GLY A 77 7.46 18.51 -17.92
N ASP A 78 7.36 18.67 -16.60
CA ASP A 78 6.10 18.54 -15.86
C ASP A 78 6.01 19.71 -14.88
N ALA A 79 5.48 20.82 -15.37
CA ALA A 79 5.53 22.08 -14.63
C ALA A 79 4.67 22.06 -13.34
N VAL A 80 3.72 21.12 -13.20
CA VAL A 80 3.02 20.90 -11.93
C VAL A 80 3.95 20.16 -10.98
N ALA A 81 4.54 19.05 -11.40
CA ALA A 81 5.44 18.26 -10.56
C ALA A 81 6.69 19.03 -10.15
N GLU A 82 7.26 19.87 -11.02
CA GLU A 82 8.42 20.71 -10.69
C GLU A 82 8.09 21.74 -9.61
N ALA A 83 6.93 22.38 -9.69
CA ALA A 83 6.46 23.29 -8.66
C ALA A 83 6.16 22.56 -7.34
N GLN A 84 5.61 21.35 -7.40
CA GLN A 84 5.42 20.47 -6.25
C GLN A 84 6.76 20.04 -5.65
N ALA A 85 7.77 19.73 -6.47
CA ALA A 85 9.09 19.31 -6.03
C ALA A 85 9.76 20.40 -5.19
N LEU A 86 9.72 21.66 -5.63
CA LEU A 86 10.24 22.78 -4.84
C LEU A 86 9.46 22.98 -3.54
N ALA A 87 8.12 22.99 -3.60
CA ALA A 87 7.29 23.17 -2.41
C ALA A 87 7.53 22.07 -1.37
N PHE A 88 7.51 20.81 -1.80
CA PHE A 88 7.67 19.65 -0.93
C PHE A 88 9.10 19.54 -0.39
N ALA A 89 10.14 19.76 -1.20
CA ALA A 89 11.52 19.81 -0.70
C ALA A 89 11.71 20.92 0.36
N ALA A 90 11.06 22.07 0.17
CA ALA A 90 11.07 23.15 1.14
C ALA A 90 10.33 22.77 2.44
N GLU A 91 9.19 22.09 2.35
CA GLU A 91 8.48 21.54 3.52
C GLU A 91 9.32 20.52 4.30
N VAL A 92 10.04 19.64 3.60
CA VAL A 92 10.93 18.66 4.21
C VAL A 92 12.03 19.37 5.02
N VAL A 93 12.71 20.35 4.43
CA VAL A 93 13.73 21.14 5.12
C VAL A 93 13.11 21.91 6.30
N HIS A 94 11.92 22.49 6.13
CA HIS A 94 11.23 23.21 7.20
C HIS A 94 10.89 22.31 8.38
N LYS A 95 10.34 21.12 8.12
CA LYS A 95 10.03 20.11 9.14
C LYS A 95 11.30 19.63 9.85
N LEU A 96 12.36 19.36 9.08
CA LEU A 96 13.64 18.93 9.62
C LEU A 96 14.21 19.98 10.58
N ARG A 97 14.13 21.28 10.22
CA ARG A 97 14.52 22.37 11.13
C ARG A 97 13.67 22.40 12.40
N ALA A 98 12.35 22.28 12.28
CA ALA A 98 11.46 22.28 13.44
C ALA A 98 11.75 21.09 14.38
N ASP A 99 11.98 19.89 13.82
CA ASP A 99 12.32 18.70 14.60
C ASP A 99 13.71 18.83 15.25
N ASN A 100 14.68 19.45 14.57
CA ASN A 100 16.00 19.78 15.14
C ASN A 100 15.90 20.81 16.26
N GLU A 101 15.09 21.86 16.12
CA GLU A 101 14.86 22.85 17.17
C GLU A 101 14.20 22.21 18.41
N ALA A 102 13.26 21.28 18.20
CA ALA A 102 12.58 20.59 19.28
C ALA A 102 13.47 19.58 20.03
N ALA A 103 14.50 19.03 19.39
CA ALA A 103 15.37 18.00 19.98
C ALA A 103 16.81 18.04 19.41
N PRO A 104 17.55 19.14 19.60
CA PRO A 104 18.83 19.35 18.91
C PRO A 104 19.89 18.32 19.29
N GLU A 105 19.89 17.87 20.55
CA GLU A 105 20.85 16.87 21.03
C GLU A 105 20.56 15.46 20.51
N LEU A 106 19.30 15.15 20.21
CA LEU A 106 18.93 13.84 19.65
C LEU A 106 19.15 13.81 18.13
N MET A 107 18.86 14.92 17.45
CA MET A 107 18.98 15.06 16.00
C MET A 107 20.45 15.19 15.54
N SER A 108 21.32 15.75 16.37
CA SER A 108 22.77 15.90 16.11
C SER A 108 23.12 16.67 14.83
N LEU A 109 22.25 17.59 14.37
CA LEU A 109 22.43 18.30 13.10
C LEU A 109 23.19 19.62 13.22
N GLY A 110 23.34 20.15 14.44
CA GLY A 110 23.90 21.48 14.66
C GLY A 110 23.14 22.54 13.85
N THR A 111 23.88 23.40 13.14
CA THR A 111 23.32 24.47 12.29
C THR A 111 23.31 24.14 10.80
N SER A 112 23.52 22.87 10.42
CA SER A 112 23.61 22.45 9.01
C SER A 112 22.34 22.80 8.21
N VAL A 113 21.19 22.87 8.88
CA VAL A 113 19.90 23.20 8.28
C VAL A 113 19.49 24.66 8.46
N ASP A 114 20.39 25.49 8.97
CA ASP A 114 20.21 26.93 9.18
C ASP A 114 21.08 27.80 8.25
N GLU A 115 21.70 27.19 7.24
CA GLU A 115 22.49 27.92 6.26
C GLU A 115 21.65 28.98 5.54
N PRO A 116 22.08 30.26 5.46
CA PRO A 116 21.25 31.33 4.91
C PRO A 116 20.71 31.07 3.50
N ALA A 117 21.51 30.45 2.62
CA ALA A 117 21.10 30.09 1.28
C ALA A 117 19.98 29.03 1.28
N LEU A 118 20.09 28.01 2.15
CA LEU A 118 19.05 27.00 2.31
C LEU A 118 17.75 27.61 2.84
N LEU A 119 17.84 28.54 3.79
CA LEU A 119 16.68 29.27 4.32
C LEU A 119 15.99 30.14 3.27
N GLU A 120 16.75 30.74 2.35
CA GLU A 120 16.20 31.52 1.25
C GLU A 120 15.41 30.62 0.28
N LEU A 121 15.97 29.48 -0.13
CA LEU A 121 15.28 28.51 -0.98
C LEU A 121 14.04 27.90 -0.31
N MET A 122 14.13 27.59 0.98
CA MET A 122 12.98 27.11 1.76
C MET A 122 11.86 28.15 1.77
N ARG A 123 12.16 29.42 2.04
CA ARG A 123 11.17 30.51 2.02
C ARG A 123 10.59 30.74 0.64
N LEU A 124 11.38 30.53 -0.40
CA LEU A 124 10.94 30.64 -1.79
C LEU A 124 9.90 29.58 -2.12
N GLY A 125 10.19 28.30 -1.83
CA GLY A 125 9.27 27.18 -2.06
C GLY A 125 8.01 27.23 -1.20
N LEU A 126 8.07 27.82 0.00
CA LEU A 126 6.91 28.01 0.89
C LEU A 126 6.23 29.37 0.75
N SER A 127 6.65 30.20 -0.21
CA SER A 127 6.08 31.53 -0.36
C SER A 127 4.61 31.48 -0.79
N ASP A 128 3.81 32.43 -0.31
CA ASP A 128 2.41 32.61 -0.71
C ASP A 128 2.25 32.65 -2.24
N ALA A 129 3.18 33.34 -2.91
CA ALA A 129 3.21 33.43 -4.37
C ALA A 129 3.43 32.06 -5.04
N HIS A 130 4.40 31.27 -4.57
CA HIS A 130 4.69 29.94 -5.12
C HIS A 130 3.52 28.98 -4.90
N VAL A 131 3.01 28.90 -3.67
CA VAL A 131 1.91 27.99 -3.31
C VAL A 131 0.63 28.37 -4.06
N THR A 132 0.34 29.67 -4.22
CA THR A 132 -0.79 30.13 -5.02
C THR A 132 -0.63 29.76 -6.49
N ALA A 133 0.55 29.96 -7.07
CA ALA A 133 0.83 29.59 -8.46
C ALA A 133 0.69 28.08 -8.69
N LEU A 134 1.19 27.26 -7.76
CA LEU A 134 1.01 25.81 -7.78
C LEU A 134 -0.49 25.44 -7.76
N GLY A 135 -1.28 26.08 -6.88
CA GLY A 135 -2.73 25.87 -6.82
C GLY A 135 -3.44 26.17 -8.14
N VAL A 136 -3.07 27.26 -8.83
CA VAL A 136 -3.59 27.59 -10.17
C VAL A 136 -3.27 26.48 -11.17
N ARG A 137 -2.02 26.01 -11.22
CA ARG A 137 -1.59 24.93 -12.13
C ARG A 137 -2.36 23.62 -11.88
N VAL A 138 -2.58 23.26 -10.61
CA VAL A 138 -3.37 22.07 -10.25
C VAL A 138 -4.83 22.18 -10.71
N LEU A 139 -5.44 23.37 -10.58
CA LEU A 139 -6.79 23.63 -11.08
C LEU A 139 -6.87 23.56 -12.61
N GLU A 140 -5.89 24.11 -13.31
CA GLU A 140 -5.79 24.04 -14.78
C GLU A 140 -5.65 22.60 -15.27
N ALA A 141 -4.88 21.77 -14.56
CA ALA A 141 -4.76 20.33 -14.81
C ALA A 141 -6.03 19.53 -14.47
N ARG A 142 -7.04 20.15 -13.83
CA ARG A 142 -8.31 19.53 -13.41
C ARG A 142 -8.12 18.25 -12.61
N GLY A 143 -7.06 18.16 -11.81
CA GLY A 143 -6.72 16.97 -11.05
C GLY A 143 -6.42 15.73 -11.90
N ALA A 144 -6.12 15.89 -13.19
CA ALA A 144 -5.59 14.79 -13.98
C ALA A 144 -4.23 14.38 -13.40
N HIS A 145 -4.08 13.10 -13.05
CA HIS A 145 -2.78 12.54 -12.71
C HIS A 145 -1.93 12.50 -13.98
N ALA A 146 -1.14 13.56 -14.16
CA ALA A 146 -0.36 13.84 -15.36
C ALA A 146 1.01 13.19 -15.35
N THR A 147 1.37 12.49 -14.26
CA THR A 147 2.67 11.83 -14.13
C THR A 147 2.92 10.94 -15.34
N VAL A 148 4.03 11.22 -16.02
CA VAL A 148 4.45 10.43 -17.18
C VAL A 148 4.90 9.06 -16.68
N LEU A 149 4.21 8.02 -17.15
CA LEU A 149 4.64 6.64 -16.96
C LEU A 149 5.47 6.27 -18.18
N GLU A 150 6.76 6.04 -17.97
CA GLU A 150 7.70 5.63 -19.03
C GLU A 150 7.34 4.24 -19.58
N ASP A 151 6.78 3.38 -18.73
CA ASP A 151 6.26 2.08 -19.12
C ASP A 151 4.93 2.24 -19.88
N GLN A 152 4.94 1.86 -21.16
CA GLN A 152 3.79 1.99 -22.05
C GLN A 152 2.60 1.11 -21.62
N ILE A 153 2.88 -0.08 -21.06
CA ILE A 153 1.83 -0.98 -20.58
C ILE A 153 1.14 -0.36 -19.37
N ALA A 154 1.91 0.16 -18.41
CA ALA A 154 1.37 0.87 -17.26
C ALA A 154 0.57 2.12 -17.68
N ALA A 155 1.06 2.90 -18.65
CA ALA A 155 0.33 4.05 -19.19
C ALA A 155 -1.00 3.68 -19.84
N MET A 156 -1.04 2.62 -20.65
CA MET A 156 -2.26 2.12 -21.28
C MET A 156 -3.25 1.55 -20.25
N THR A 157 -2.74 0.78 -19.28
CA THR A 157 -3.52 0.27 -18.13
C THR A 157 -4.19 1.42 -17.39
N ARG A 158 -3.44 2.49 -17.09
CA ARG A 158 -3.98 3.67 -16.44
C ARG A 158 -5.20 4.23 -17.17
N ASP A 159 -5.06 4.48 -18.47
CA ASP A 159 -6.12 5.13 -19.25
C ASP A 159 -7.36 4.22 -19.41
N GLN A 160 -7.13 2.92 -19.60
CA GLN A 160 -8.18 1.91 -19.66
C GLN A 160 -8.96 1.84 -18.35
N PHE A 161 -8.27 1.67 -17.22
CA PHE A 161 -8.93 1.45 -15.94
C PHE A 161 -9.45 2.72 -15.30
N ARG A 162 -8.90 3.89 -15.63
CA ARG A 162 -9.53 5.18 -15.34
C ARG A 162 -10.89 5.30 -15.98
N THR A 163 -11.00 4.87 -17.24
CA THR A 163 -12.27 4.89 -17.98
C THR A 163 -13.25 3.92 -17.33
N PHE A 164 -12.84 2.66 -17.11
CA PHE A 164 -13.65 1.65 -16.44
C PHE A 164 -14.13 2.11 -15.05
N ALA A 165 -13.24 2.68 -14.23
CA ALA A 165 -13.56 3.16 -12.90
C ALA A 165 -14.59 4.29 -12.93
N ARG A 166 -14.51 5.20 -13.91
CA ARG A 166 -15.49 6.28 -14.09
C ARG A 166 -16.85 5.80 -14.61
N THR A 167 -16.88 4.75 -15.44
CA THR A 167 -18.13 4.28 -16.07
C THR A 167 -18.84 3.20 -15.27
N GLU A 168 -18.11 2.29 -14.63
CA GLU A 168 -18.67 1.11 -13.96
C GLU A 168 -18.67 1.20 -12.43
N ILE A 169 -17.70 1.90 -11.83
CA ILE A 169 -17.51 1.92 -10.36
C ILE A 169 -18.06 3.20 -9.75
N ALA A 170 -17.61 4.36 -10.22
CA ALA A 170 -17.98 5.66 -9.64
C ALA A 170 -19.51 5.90 -9.57
N PRO A 171 -20.33 5.49 -10.57
CA PRO A 171 -21.77 5.73 -10.52
C PRO A 171 -22.50 4.95 -9.41
N ILE A 172 -21.96 3.81 -8.98
CA ILE A 172 -22.60 2.95 -7.97
C ILE A 172 -21.99 3.11 -6.57
N ALA A 173 -20.79 3.69 -6.46
CA ALA A 173 -20.06 3.79 -5.20
C ALA A 173 -20.83 4.55 -4.10
N GLN A 174 -21.51 5.65 -4.45
CA GLN A 174 -22.28 6.43 -3.48
C GLN A 174 -23.50 5.66 -2.95
N ASP A 175 -24.22 4.97 -3.83
CA ASP A 175 -25.38 4.16 -3.45
C ASP A 175 -24.96 3.00 -2.54
N MET A 176 -23.90 2.28 -2.94
CA MET A 176 -23.31 1.22 -2.13
C MET A 176 -23.00 1.67 -0.71
N HIS A 177 -22.40 2.85 -0.55
CA HIS A 177 -22.07 3.37 0.77
C HIS A 177 -23.31 3.77 1.58
N ARG A 178 -24.27 4.45 0.96
CA ARG A 178 -25.43 5.03 1.67
C ARG A 178 -26.45 3.99 2.10
N GLU A 179 -26.60 2.94 1.32
CA GLU A 179 -27.61 1.90 1.52
C GLU A 179 -27.00 0.60 2.09
N ASP A 180 -25.73 0.62 2.48
CA ASP A 180 -24.99 -0.53 3.02
C ASP A 180 -25.03 -1.75 2.09
N HIS A 181 -24.93 -1.51 0.77
CA HIS A 181 -24.92 -2.59 -0.21
C HIS A 181 -23.53 -3.21 -0.34
N LEU A 182 -23.50 -4.53 -0.43
CA LEU A 182 -22.31 -5.25 -0.88
C LEU A 182 -22.00 -4.95 -2.35
N VAL A 183 -20.75 -5.20 -2.76
CA VAL A 183 -20.34 -5.05 -4.17
C VAL A 183 -21.23 -5.88 -5.09
N PRO A 184 -21.87 -5.29 -6.11
CA PRO A 184 -22.71 -6.06 -7.03
C PRO A 184 -21.94 -7.19 -7.71
N GLU A 185 -22.54 -8.37 -7.83
CA GLU A 185 -21.95 -9.50 -8.57
C GLU A 185 -21.68 -9.13 -10.04
N GLU A 186 -22.48 -8.24 -10.62
CA GLU A 186 -22.26 -7.72 -11.97
C GLU A 186 -20.90 -7.00 -12.09
N LEU A 187 -20.51 -6.20 -11.09
CA LEU A 187 -19.20 -5.53 -11.12
C LEU A 187 -18.07 -6.56 -10.99
N ILE A 188 -18.20 -7.53 -10.08
CA ILE A 188 -17.21 -8.59 -9.89
C ILE A 188 -17.06 -9.40 -11.19
N GLY A 189 -18.17 -9.74 -11.85
CA GLY A 189 -18.17 -10.41 -13.15
C GLY A 189 -17.45 -9.60 -14.23
N LYS A 190 -17.73 -8.30 -14.37
CA LYS A 190 -17.00 -7.41 -15.29
C LYS A 190 -15.50 -7.38 -15.01
N MET A 191 -15.11 -7.35 -13.73
CA MET A 191 -13.70 -7.39 -13.33
C MET A 191 -13.04 -8.74 -13.64
N ALA A 192 -13.77 -9.85 -13.50
CA ALA A 192 -13.31 -11.18 -13.87
C ALA A 192 -13.13 -11.32 -15.39
N ASP A 193 -14.10 -10.83 -16.18
CA ASP A 193 -14.04 -10.84 -17.66
C ASP A 193 -12.85 -10.01 -18.20
N LEU A 194 -12.45 -8.97 -17.47
CA LEU A 194 -11.25 -8.17 -17.75
C LEU A 194 -9.95 -8.80 -17.24
N GLY A 195 -10.00 -9.96 -16.57
CA GLY A 195 -8.85 -10.70 -16.08
C GLY A 195 -8.20 -10.10 -14.82
N LEU A 196 -8.87 -9.20 -14.09
CA LEU A 196 -8.22 -8.41 -13.05
C LEU A 196 -7.80 -9.22 -11.82
N PHE A 197 -8.46 -10.35 -11.56
CA PHE A 197 -8.08 -11.26 -10.47
C PHE A 197 -6.84 -12.11 -10.81
N GLY A 198 -6.49 -12.21 -12.10
CA GLY A 198 -5.30 -12.88 -12.63
C GLY A 198 -4.09 -11.97 -12.80
N SER A 199 -4.19 -10.70 -12.39
CA SER A 199 -3.19 -9.66 -12.69
C SER A 199 -1.76 -10.03 -12.28
N SER A 200 -1.60 -10.63 -11.10
CA SER A 200 -0.29 -11.05 -10.55
C SER A 200 -0.01 -12.55 -10.71
N ILE A 201 -0.91 -13.29 -11.37
CA ILE A 201 -0.79 -14.74 -11.52
C ILE A 201 0.04 -15.03 -12.78
N PRO A 202 1.02 -15.96 -12.73
CA PRO A 202 1.79 -16.36 -13.91
C PRO A 202 0.91 -16.83 -15.07
N GLU A 203 1.33 -16.53 -16.30
CA GLU A 203 0.59 -16.88 -17.52
C GLU A 203 0.32 -18.39 -17.65
N GLU A 204 1.22 -19.25 -17.15
CA GLU A 204 1.04 -20.72 -17.16
C GLU A 204 -0.18 -21.18 -16.34
N PHE A 205 -0.64 -20.35 -15.39
CA PHE A 205 -1.84 -20.57 -14.61
C PHE A 205 -3.02 -19.71 -15.11
N GLY A 206 -2.94 -19.14 -16.31
CA GLY A 206 -4.02 -18.35 -16.91
C GLY A 206 -4.16 -16.92 -16.38
N GLY A 207 -3.15 -16.40 -15.68
CA GLY A 207 -3.05 -14.98 -15.32
C GLY A 207 -2.33 -14.16 -16.39
N THR A 208 -1.99 -12.92 -16.04
CA THR A 208 -1.31 -11.99 -16.96
C THR A 208 0.10 -11.58 -16.51
N ASP A 209 0.47 -11.87 -15.26
CA ASP A 209 1.71 -11.42 -14.61
C ASP A 209 2.19 -10.02 -15.06
N MET A 210 1.31 -9.01 -14.91
CA MET A 210 1.46 -7.71 -15.57
C MET A 210 2.59 -6.84 -14.99
N GLY A 211 3.32 -7.34 -14.00
CA GLY A 211 4.35 -6.62 -13.27
C GLY A 211 3.82 -5.70 -12.17
N LEU A 212 4.70 -5.38 -11.20
CA LEU A 212 4.33 -4.63 -10.00
C LEU A 212 3.85 -3.21 -10.32
N LEU A 213 4.53 -2.49 -11.24
CA LEU A 213 4.15 -1.12 -11.60
C LEU A 213 2.74 -1.08 -12.19
N THR A 214 2.43 -1.98 -13.12
CA THR A 214 1.11 -2.08 -13.74
C THR A 214 0.04 -2.42 -12.69
N MET A 215 0.35 -3.31 -11.74
CA MET A 215 -0.58 -3.65 -10.65
C MET A 215 -0.84 -2.46 -9.71
N VAL A 216 0.19 -1.65 -9.40
CA VAL A 216 0.05 -0.40 -8.63
C VAL A 216 -0.90 0.55 -9.36
N VAL A 217 -0.63 0.82 -10.64
CA VAL A 217 -1.45 1.73 -11.46
C VAL A 217 -2.90 1.23 -11.60
N LEU A 218 -3.09 -0.06 -11.84
CA LEU A 218 -4.42 -0.68 -11.87
C LEU A 218 -5.16 -0.47 -10.53
N THR A 219 -4.49 -0.75 -9.41
CA THR A 219 -5.07 -0.60 -8.07
C THR A 219 -5.42 0.86 -7.78
N GLU A 220 -4.56 1.82 -8.14
CA GLU A 220 -4.78 3.25 -7.98
C GLU A 220 -6.02 3.71 -8.75
N GLU A 221 -6.14 3.38 -10.04
CA GLU A 221 -7.26 3.85 -10.87
C GLU A 221 -8.60 3.27 -10.41
N LEU A 222 -8.65 2.01 -9.98
CA LEU A 222 -9.87 1.43 -9.39
C LEU A 222 -10.21 2.08 -8.05
N SER A 223 -9.21 2.26 -7.18
CA SER A 223 -9.37 2.83 -5.84
C SER A 223 -9.78 4.30 -5.86
N ALA A 224 -9.36 5.05 -6.89
CA ALA A 224 -9.74 6.44 -7.10
C ALA A 224 -11.26 6.61 -7.27
N ALA A 225 -11.96 5.60 -7.82
CA ALA A 225 -13.43 5.60 -7.88
C ALA A 225 -14.07 5.00 -6.61
N SER A 226 -13.53 3.88 -6.11
CA SER A 226 -13.93 3.30 -4.83
C SER A 226 -12.86 2.31 -4.35
N LEU A 227 -12.38 2.49 -3.12
CA LEU A 227 -11.42 1.59 -2.47
C LEU A 227 -11.89 0.12 -2.49
N VAL A 228 -13.20 -0.09 -2.47
CA VAL A 228 -13.78 -1.44 -2.49
C VAL A 228 -13.34 -2.22 -3.73
N ALA A 229 -13.36 -1.59 -4.91
CA ALA A 229 -12.97 -2.23 -6.16
C ALA A 229 -11.46 -2.52 -6.23
N GLY A 230 -10.62 -1.55 -5.86
CA GLY A 230 -9.17 -1.77 -5.80
C GLY A 230 -8.80 -2.88 -4.82
N SER A 231 -9.45 -2.93 -3.65
CA SER A 231 -9.16 -3.95 -2.64
C SER A 231 -9.45 -5.39 -3.09
N LEU A 232 -10.43 -5.60 -3.97
CA LEU A 232 -10.85 -6.93 -4.43
C LEU A 232 -9.73 -7.66 -5.17
N ILE A 233 -9.02 -6.96 -6.06
CA ILE A 233 -7.94 -7.54 -6.86
C ILE A 233 -6.67 -7.75 -6.02
N THR A 234 -6.43 -6.90 -5.02
CA THR A 234 -5.28 -7.02 -4.11
C THR A 234 -5.35 -8.28 -3.25
N ARG A 235 -6.55 -8.80 -2.93
CA ARG A 235 -6.67 -10.04 -2.13
C ARG A 235 -6.16 -11.25 -2.91
N SER A 236 -6.51 -11.35 -4.18
CA SER A 236 -5.99 -12.37 -5.09
C SER A 236 -4.48 -12.28 -5.22
N GLU A 237 -3.93 -11.06 -5.31
CA GLU A 237 -2.48 -10.84 -5.34
C GLU A 237 -1.77 -11.38 -4.09
N ILE A 238 -2.29 -11.08 -2.89
CA ILE A 238 -1.69 -11.54 -1.62
C ILE A 238 -1.55 -13.06 -1.58
N LEU A 239 -2.63 -13.79 -1.89
CA LEU A 239 -2.58 -15.26 -1.88
C LEU A 239 -1.71 -15.82 -3.01
N THR A 240 -1.72 -15.18 -4.19
CA THR A 240 -0.86 -15.55 -5.30
C THR A 240 0.62 -15.47 -4.92
N ARG A 241 1.04 -14.38 -4.28
CA ARG A 241 2.43 -14.20 -3.81
C ARG A 241 2.81 -15.25 -2.76
N ALA A 242 1.90 -15.57 -1.83
CA ALA A 242 2.12 -16.62 -0.84
C ALA A 242 2.31 -18.00 -1.49
N LEU A 243 1.48 -18.36 -2.48
CA LEU A 243 1.59 -19.61 -3.24
C LEU A 243 2.84 -19.67 -4.13
N ALA A 244 3.23 -18.54 -4.72
CA ALA A 244 4.46 -18.45 -5.51
C ALA A 244 5.71 -18.67 -4.63
N GLN A 245 5.72 -18.13 -3.41
CA GLN A 245 6.87 -18.23 -2.51
C GLN A 245 6.95 -19.56 -1.76
N GLY A 246 5.81 -20.12 -1.34
CA GLY A 246 5.77 -21.27 -0.42
C GLY A 246 4.82 -22.41 -0.77
N GLY A 247 4.05 -22.29 -1.85
CA GLY A 247 3.13 -23.35 -2.28
C GLY A 247 3.86 -24.54 -2.91
N THR A 248 3.21 -25.71 -2.94
CA THR A 248 3.64 -26.83 -3.80
C THR A 248 3.15 -26.62 -5.23
N ASP A 249 3.70 -27.40 -6.18
CA ASP A 249 3.23 -27.36 -7.57
C ASP A 249 1.76 -27.75 -7.68
N GLU A 250 1.32 -28.76 -6.91
CA GLU A 250 -0.06 -29.21 -6.86
C GLU A 250 -0.99 -28.12 -6.32
N GLN A 251 -0.56 -27.39 -5.29
CA GLN A 251 -1.34 -26.26 -4.75
C GLN A 251 -1.44 -25.13 -5.78
N ARG A 252 -0.34 -24.77 -6.45
CA ARG A 252 -0.37 -23.73 -7.50
C ARG A 252 -1.33 -24.11 -8.63
N GLN A 253 -1.23 -25.34 -9.14
CA GLN A 253 -2.10 -25.84 -10.20
C GLN A 253 -3.57 -25.92 -9.79
N ALA A 254 -3.86 -26.25 -8.52
CA ALA A 254 -5.23 -26.35 -8.03
C ALA A 254 -5.92 -24.99 -7.81
N TRP A 255 -5.16 -23.98 -7.34
CA TRP A 255 -5.74 -22.72 -6.88
C TRP A 255 -5.60 -21.57 -7.88
N LEU A 256 -4.41 -21.35 -8.44
CA LEU A 256 -4.11 -20.14 -9.22
C LEU A 256 -5.01 -20.00 -10.46
N PRO A 257 -5.28 -21.05 -11.28
CA PRO A 257 -6.15 -20.89 -12.43
C PRO A 257 -7.57 -20.46 -12.10
N ARG A 258 -8.10 -20.92 -10.97
CA ARG A 258 -9.47 -20.61 -10.53
C ARG A 258 -9.56 -19.23 -9.88
N ILE A 259 -8.47 -18.76 -9.27
CA ILE A 259 -8.37 -17.36 -8.80
C ILE A 259 -8.25 -16.42 -10.01
N ALA A 260 -7.47 -16.79 -11.02
CA ALA A 260 -7.24 -15.95 -12.21
C ALA A 260 -8.55 -15.63 -12.96
N THR A 261 -9.45 -16.61 -13.06
CA THR A 261 -10.77 -16.44 -13.70
C THR A 261 -11.81 -15.75 -12.82
N GLY A 262 -11.50 -15.49 -11.55
CA GLY A 262 -12.48 -15.00 -10.57
C GLY A 262 -13.49 -16.06 -10.10
N GLU A 263 -13.33 -17.34 -10.48
CA GLU A 263 -14.15 -18.45 -9.95
C GLU A 263 -14.00 -18.56 -8.42
N LEU A 264 -12.78 -18.34 -7.93
CA LEU A 264 -12.48 -18.29 -6.51
C LEU A 264 -12.08 -16.88 -6.08
N ILE A 265 -12.95 -16.22 -5.31
CA ILE A 265 -12.63 -14.97 -4.65
C ILE A 265 -12.01 -15.22 -3.27
N VAL A 266 -10.95 -14.47 -2.97
CA VAL A 266 -10.08 -14.68 -1.81
C VAL A 266 -10.46 -13.75 -0.65
N GLY A 267 -10.67 -14.32 0.54
CA GLY A 267 -10.68 -13.62 1.81
C GLY A 267 -9.33 -13.77 2.52
N ILE A 268 -8.92 -12.78 3.31
CA ILE A 268 -7.68 -12.86 4.13
C ILE A 268 -8.08 -12.78 5.59
N CYS A 269 -7.65 -13.76 6.37
CA CYS A 269 -8.05 -13.99 7.76
C CYS A 269 -6.81 -14.14 8.65
N VAL A 270 -6.22 -13.01 9.04
CA VAL A 270 -4.99 -12.97 9.86
C VAL A 270 -5.31 -12.47 11.26
N THR A 271 -5.81 -11.24 11.35
CA THR A 271 -6.13 -10.51 12.59
C THR A 271 -7.16 -11.23 13.45
N GLU A 272 -7.00 -11.10 14.77
CA GLU A 272 -7.88 -11.64 15.80
C GLU A 272 -8.41 -10.49 16.66
N PRO A 273 -9.49 -10.69 17.45
CA PRO A 273 -10.05 -9.62 18.28
C PRO A 273 -9.02 -8.91 19.17
N ASP A 274 -8.08 -9.68 19.75
CA ASP A 274 -7.05 -9.19 20.66
C ASP A 274 -5.64 -9.11 20.02
N THR A 275 -5.50 -9.46 18.73
CA THR A 275 -4.21 -9.58 18.05
C THR A 275 -4.23 -8.91 16.66
N GLY A 276 -3.57 -7.76 16.55
CA GLY A 276 -3.44 -6.97 15.32
C GLY A 276 -1.98 -6.78 14.88
N SER A 277 -1.34 -5.72 15.36
CA SER A 277 0.03 -5.35 14.98
C SER A 277 1.06 -6.42 15.32
N ASP A 278 0.91 -7.12 16.46
CA ASP A 278 1.73 -8.27 16.84
C ASP A 278 1.18 -9.57 16.23
N VAL A 279 1.22 -9.68 14.91
CA VAL A 279 0.73 -10.85 14.16
C VAL A 279 1.37 -12.16 14.64
N ALA A 280 2.60 -12.10 15.13
CA ALA A 280 3.35 -13.25 15.61
C ALA A 280 2.70 -13.91 16.85
N SER A 281 1.83 -13.19 17.56
CA SER A 281 1.11 -13.64 18.75
C SER A 281 -0.27 -14.24 18.47
N VAL A 282 -0.62 -14.48 17.20
CA VAL A 282 -1.86 -15.18 16.78
C VAL A 282 -2.12 -16.43 17.63
N GLN A 283 -3.35 -16.58 18.13
CA GLN A 283 -3.79 -17.62 19.05
C GLN A 283 -4.73 -18.64 18.40
N CYS A 284 -5.35 -18.33 17.26
CA CYS A 284 -6.14 -19.29 16.48
C CYS A 284 -5.28 -20.53 16.21
N LYS A 285 -5.75 -21.69 16.66
CA LYS A 285 -4.97 -22.93 16.65
C LYS A 285 -5.32 -23.75 15.43
N ALA A 286 -4.33 -24.44 14.90
CA ALA A 286 -4.52 -25.51 13.94
C ALA A 286 -3.84 -26.75 14.51
N THR A 287 -4.60 -27.77 14.91
CA THR A 287 -4.07 -29.02 15.45
C THR A 287 -4.23 -30.15 14.44
N ARG A 288 -3.28 -31.09 14.41
CA ARG A 288 -3.43 -32.29 13.57
C ARG A 288 -4.64 -33.10 14.03
N GLY A 289 -5.45 -33.54 13.08
CA GLY A 289 -6.64 -34.34 13.34
C GLY A 289 -6.99 -35.24 12.17
N GLU A 290 -8.09 -35.97 12.32
CA GLU A 290 -8.63 -36.88 11.32
C GLU A 290 -10.13 -36.64 11.19
N LEU A 291 -10.62 -36.64 9.95
CA LEU A 291 -12.03 -36.53 9.64
C LEU A 291 -12.38 -37.55 8.56
N ASP A 292 -13.35 -38.42 8.81
CA ASP A 292 -13.79 -39.47 7.88
C ASP A 292 -12.66 -40.37 7.32
N GLY A 293 -11.59 -40.56 8.10
CA GLY A 293 -10.41 -41.33 7.70
C GLY A 293 -9.30 -40.50 7.02
N ASP A 294 -9.57 -39.22 6.71
CA ASP A 294 -8.61 -38.32 6.10
C ASP A 294 -7.85 -37.51 7.16
N GLN A 295 -6.52 -37.56 7.09
CA GLN A 295 -5.65 -36.77 7.96
C GLN A 295 -5.68 -35.31 7.53
N GLY A 296 -5.81 -34.40 8.50
CA GLY A 296 -5.93 -32.98 8.23
C GLY A 296 -5.60 -32.10 9.42
N TRP A 297 -6.24 -30.93 9.44
CA TRP A 297 -6.08 -29.93 10.49
C TRP A 297 -7.45 -29.52 11.03
N LEU A 298 -7.57 -29.46 12.34
CA LEU A 298 -8.70 -28.87 13.05
C LEU A 298 -8.32 -27.44 13.42
N ILE A 299 -9.02 -26.46 12.84
CA ILE A 299 -8.77 -25.04 13.07
C ILE A 299 -9.80 -24.51 14.05
N ASP A 300 -9.35 -23.96 15.17
CA ASP A 300 -10.19 -23.44 16.24
C ASP A 300 -9.69 -22.07 16.71
N GLY A 301 -10.55 -21.06 16.61
CA GLY A 301 -10.24 -19.71 17.03
C GLY A 301 -11.05 -18.63 16.30
N ALA A 302 -11.00 -17.43 16.86
CA ALA A 302 -11.67 -16.27 16.28
C ALA A 302 -10.73 -15.51 15.34
N LYS A 303 -11.31 -14.99 14.25
CA LYS A 303 -10.70 -13.99 13.37
C LYS A 303 -11.57 -12.75 13.37
N ALA A 304 -10.95 -11.59 13.15
CA ALA A 304 -11.61 -10.30 13.13
C ALA A 304 -11.16 -9.49 11.91
N TRP A 305 -12.01 -8.53 11.50
CA TRP A 305 -11.71 -7.58 10.41
C TRP A 305 -11.37 -8.26 9.08
N ALA A 306 -11.97 -9.43 8.83
CA ALA A 306 -11.71 -10.25 7.65
C ALA A 306 -12.50 -9.72 6.44
N THR A 307 -11.98 -8.67 5.80
CA THR A 307 -12.63 -8.02 4.64
C THR A 307 -13.00 -9.05 3.57
N PHE A 308 -14.25 -8.98 3.11
CA PHE A 308 -14.84 -9.86 2.08
C PHE A 308 -14.93 -11.34 2.47
N ALA A 309 -14.59 -11.75 3.70
CA ALA A 309 -14.59 -13.16 4.08
C ALA A 309 -15.96 -13.83 3.94
N GLY A 310 -17.07 -13.12 4.18
CA GLY A 310 -18.42 -13.65 3.98
C GLY A 310 -18.67 -14.16 2.56
N ARG A 311 -18.26 -13.40 1.53
CA ARG A 311 -18.47 -13.72 0.12
C ARG A 311 -17.32 -14.45 -0.56
N ALA A 312 -16.17 -14.56 0.10
CA ALA A 312 -15.05 -15.33 -0.41
C ALA A 312 -15.37 -16.83 -0.51
N ASN A 313 -14.82 -17.46 -1.54
CA ASN A 313 -14.85 -18.92 -1.75
C ASN A 313 -13.71 -19.62 -1.02
N ILE A 314 -12.59 -18.91 -0.81
CA ILE A 314 -11.43 -19.41 -0.08
C ILE A 314 -10.91 -18.36 0.89
N LEU A 315 -10.45 -18.80 2.05
CA LEU A 315 -9.82 -17.94 3.05
C LEU A 315 -8.33 -18.28 3.16
N ALA A 316 -7.47 -17.28 2.98
CA ALA A 316 -6.08 -17.36 3.41
C ALA A 316 -6.03 -17.10 4.92
N LEU A 317 -5.95 -18.15 5.72
CA LEU A 317 -6.11 -18.12 7.18
C LEU A 317 -4.78 -18.42 7.87
N LEU A 318 -4.32 -17.49 8.72
CA LEU A 318 -3.11 -17.69 9.52
C LEU A 318 -3.47 -18.31 10.87
N ALA A 319 -2.86 -19.44 11.22
CA ALA A 319 -3.08 -20.11 12.50
C ALA A 319 -1.77 -20.65 13.09
N ARG A 320 -1.76 -20.84 14.41
CA ARG A 320 -0.66 -21.45 15.15
C ARG A 320 -0.73 -22.96 15.05
N THR A 321 0.28 -23.56 14.44
CA THR A 321 0.43 -25.01 14.27
C THR A 321 1.41 -25.62 15.28
N ASP A 322 2.38 -24.82 15.75
CA ASP A 322 3.30 -25.19 16.81
C ASP A 322 3.13 -24.22 18.00
N PRO A 323 2.57 -24.68 19.13
CA PRO A 323 2.42 -23.86 20.32
C PRO A 323 3.72 -23.66 21.10
N ASP A 324 4.72 -24.52 20.89
CA ASP A 324 5.99 -24.49 21.60
C ASP A 324 7.03 -23.61 20.87
N GLU A 325 6.81 -23.34 19.59
CA GLU A 325 7.63 -22.42 18.80
C GLU A 325 7.11 -20.96 18.87
N PRO A 326 7.85 -20.03 19.51
CA PRO A 326 7.40 -18.67 19.69
C PRO A 326 7.47 -17.85 18.39
N GLY A 327 6.63 -16.83 18.34
CA GLY A 327 6.59 -15.87 17.23
C GLY A 327 6.14 -16.49 15.90
N ALA A 328 6.62 -15.91 14.79
CA ALA A 328 6.15 -16.26 13.45
C ALA A 328 6.50 -17.69 13.01
N ARG A 329 7.51 -18.34 13.60
CA ARG A 329 7.93 -19.69 13.21
C ARG A 329 6.93 -20.78 13.63
N GLY A 330 6.10 -20.52 14.65
CA GLY A 330 5.02 -21.44 15.05
C GLY A 330 3.72 -21.26 14.28
N LEU A 331 3.69 -20.39 13.26
CA LEU A 331 2.50 -20.09 12.47
C LEU A 331 2.54 -20.81 11.11
N SER A 332 1.36 -21.09 10.57
CA SER A 332 1.18 -21.59 9.21
C SER A 332 0.00 -20.90 8.53
N LEU A 333 0.13 -20.67 7.23
CA LEU A 333 -0.95 -20.13 6.39
C LEU A 333 -1.71 -21.27 5.73
N PHE A 334 -3.02 -21.28 5.90
CA PHE A 334 -3.94 -22.27 5.33
C PHE A 334 -4.78 -21.64 4.22
N ILE A 335 -5.11 -22.43 3.20
CA ILE A 335 -6.17 -22.09 2.24
C ILE A 335 -7.39 -22.91 2.66
N VAL A 336 -8.41 -22.23 3.17
CA VAL A 336 -9.62 -22.86 3.71
C VAL A 336 -10.79 -22.61 2.76
N PRO A 337 -11.27 -23.63 2.03
CA PRO A 337 -12.46 -23.51 1.19
C PRO A 337 -13.71 -23.30 2.02
N LYS A 338 -14.64 -22.49 1.51
CA LYS A 338 -15.94 -22.30 2.13
C LYS A 338 -16.98 -21.86 1.08
N ASP A 339 -18.25 -21.96 1.43
CA ASP A 339 -19.34 -21.48 0.57
C ASP A 339 -19.49 -19.95 0.69
N PRO A 340 -19.64 -19.22 -0.43
CA PRO A 340 -19.87 -17.79 -0.41
C PRO A 340 -21.25 -17.48 0.19
N HIS A 341 -21.33 -16.41 0.99
CA HIS A 341 -22.55 -15.96 1.63
C HIS A 341 -22.75 -14.46 1.45
N THR A 342 -23.96 -14.04 1.09
CA THR A 342 -24.28 -12.63 0.74
C THR A 342 -24.96 -11.84 1.86
N GLY A 343 -25.31 -12.47 2.98
CA GLY A 343 -25.83 -11.79 4.16
C GLY A 343 -24.74 -11.26 5.09
N HIS A 344 -25.14 -10.45 6.07
CA HIS A 344 -24.23 -9.92 7.10
C HIS A 344 -23.78 -10.98 8.11
N SER A 345 -24.49 -12.10 8.22
CA SER A 345 -24.12 -13.18 9.12
C SER A 345 -24.29 -14.54 8.46
N PHE A 346 -23.36 -15.45 8.69
CA PHE A 346 -23.45 -16.81 8.17
C PHE A 346 -23.05 -17.85 9.21
N VAL A 347 -23.62 -19.03 9.04
CA VAL A 347 -23.23 -20.26 9.73
C VAL A 347 -23.06 -21.31 8.65
N GLN A 348 -21.86 -21.86 8.53
CA GLN A 348 -21.57 -22.98 7.64
C GLN A 348 -21.17 -24.18 8.49
N GLU A 349 -21.99 -25.23 8.43
CA GLU A 349 -21.67 -26.52 9.03
C GLU A 349 -20.89 -27.36 8.04
N GLN A 350 -19.79 -27.97 8.51
CA GLN A 350 -18.98 -28.86 7.70
C GLN A 350 -19.54 -30.29 7.78
N ALA A 351 -19.47 -31.03 6.67
CA ALA A 351 -20.07 -32.37 6.57
C ALA A 351 -19.56 -33.36 7.65
N GLY A 352 -18.30 -33.27 8.04
CA GLY A 352 -17.70 -34.10 9.09
C GLY A 352 -17.76 -33.49 10.51
N GLY A 353 -18.48 -32.38 10.68
CA GLY A 353 -18.54 -31.63 11.93
C GLY A 353 -17.55 -30.48 12.00
N GLY A 354 -17.86 -29.51 12.85
CA GLY A 354 -17.21 -28.20 12.85
C GLY A 354 -18.11 -27.14 12.21
N THR A 355 -17.85 -25.88 12.56
CA THR A 355 -18.67 -24.76 12.12
C THR A 355 -17.80 -23.56 11.85
N ILE A 356 -18.05 -22.90 10.72
CA ILE A 356 -17.50 -21.57 10.44
C ILE A 356 -18.66 -20.59 10.58
N THR A 357 -18.51 -19.62 11.49
CA THR A 357 -19.49 -18.55 11.68
C THR A 357 -18.84 -17.19 11.43
N GLY A 358 -19.58 -16.26 10.85
CA GLY A 358 -19.13 -14.88 10.69
C GLY A 358 -20.27 -13.90 10.85
N ASN A 359 -19.93 -12.70 11.29
CA ASN A 359 -20.83 -11.55 11.36
C ASN A 359 -20.07 -10.30 10.90
N ALA A 360 -20.70 -9.49 10.05
CA ALA A 360 -20.15 -8.29 9.44
C ALA A 360 -20.40 -7.05 10.31
#